data_AF-A0A8J6XSY0-F1
#
_entry.id   AF-A0A8J6XSY0-F1
#
_cell.length_a   1.000
_cell.length_b   1.000
_cell.length_c   1.000
_cell.angle_alpha   90.00
_cell.angle_beta   90.00
_cell.angle_gamma   90.00
#
_symmetry.space_group_name_H-M   'P 1'
#
loop_
_entity.id
_entity.type
_entity.pdbx_description
1 polymer ?
#
loop_
_entity_poly.entity_id
_entity_poly.type
_entity_poly.pdbx_seq_one_letter_code
_entity_poly.pdbx_strand_id
1 'polypeptide(L)'
;MTEEKKASTPLLDELEDGPWPSFVKEMKKEAHRPMTRDALLQLERSYEEHLSHWKHGGLVGVMGYGGGVIGRYSDLADEFPAVAEFHTHRVNQPSAWFYTSDALRTLCDIWDRHGSGLTNMHGSTGDIVFLGSTTEAIEPLFADLTKAGWDLGGSGSNMRTPSCCVGPARCEWACYDTLDACYNITQHFQDELHRPFFPYKYKFKFAGCPNDCVASIARSDCSVIGVWKDDIQINQERVKEYEKAGTDINAEACGLCPTRCMEWDGTTLDIDNSNCVKCMHCINLMPKALKPGNERGATILIGSKAP
;
A
#
# COMPACT_ATOMS: atom_id res chain seq x y z
N MET A 1 25.19 -1.32 42.62
CA MET A 1 23.74 -1.56 42.49
C MET A 1 23.11 -0.22 42.13
N THR A 2 23.22 0.16 40.87
CA THR A 2 22.52 1.31 40.31
C THR A 2 21.06 0.93 40.18
N GLU A 3 20.17 1.71 40.77
CA GLU A 3 18.72 1.56 40.60
C GLU A 3 18.42 1.44 39.11
N GLU A 4 17.78 0.34 38.69
CA GLU A 4 17.10 0.27 37.40
C GLU A 4 16.08 1.41 37.40
N LYS A 5 16.42 2.55 36.78
CA LYS A 5 15.41 3.54 36.40
C LYS A 5 14.38 2.76 35.61
N LYS A 6 13.19 2.59 36.19
CA LYS A 6 12.03 2.03 35.51
C LYS A 6 11.93 2.75 34.17
N ALA A 7 12.09 1.99 33.09
CA ALA A 7 11.82 2.43 31.73
C ALA A 7 10.45 3.12 31.69
N SER A 8 10.43 4.45 31.59
CA SER A 8 9.23 5.29 31.58
C SER A 8 9.10 5.97 30.24
N THR A 9 7.87 6.08 29.71
CA THR A 9 7.59 6.69 28.40
C THR A 9 6.55 7.82 28.52
N PRO A 10 6.74 8.84 29.38
CA PRO A 10 5.70 9.80 29.74
C PRO A 10 5.09 10.55 28.55
N LEU A 11 5.86 10.89 27.51
CA LEU A 11 5.35 11.59 26.32
C LEU A 11 4.55 10.63 25.43
N LEU A 12 5.04 9.40 25.23
CA LEU A 12 4.28 8.40 24.48
C LEU A 12 3.01 7.96 25.22
N ASP A 13 3.00 7.98 26.54
CA ASP A 13 1.84 7.64 27.37
C ASP A 13 0.66 8.58 27.08
N GLU A 14 0.90 9.86 26.73
CA GLU A 14 -0.16 10.78 26.31
C GLU A 14 -0.83 10.36 24.98
N LEU A 15 -0.14 9.59 24.13
CA LEU A 15 -0.67 9.10 22.86
C LEU A 15 -1.50 7.82 23.01
N GLU A 16 -1.66 7.31 24.23
CA GLU A 16 -2.57 6.22 24.53
C GLU A 16 -4.03 6.68 24.56
N ASP A 17 -4.27 7.95 24.84
CA ASP A 17 -5.60 8.50 25.00
C ASP A 17 -6.29 8.81 23.65
N GLY A 18 -7.60 9.00 23.73
CA GLY A 18 -8.45 9.31 22.56
C GLY A 18 -9.04 8.10 21.85
N PRO A 19 -9.90 8.34 20.84
CA PRO A 19 -10.68 7.29 20.19
C PRO A 19 -9.95 6.54 19.07
N TRP A 20 -8.83 7.07 18.55
CA TRP A 20 -8.08 6.43 17.47
C TRP A 20 -7.21 5.29 18.03
N PRO A 21 -7.10 4.13 17.35
CA PRO A 21 -6.26 3.03 17.82
C PRO A 21 -4.80 3.48 17.95
N SER A 22 -4.32 3.53 19.20
CA SER A 22 -2.98 4.00 19.54
C SER A 22 -1.91 2.96 19.19
N PHE A 23 -0.90 3.38 18.41
CA PHE A 23 0.26 2.54 18.13
C PHE A 23 1.10 2.28 19.38
N VAL A 24 1.11 3.22 20.36
CA VAL A 24 1.81 3.04 21.64
C VAL A 24 1.20 1.90 22.42
N LYS A 25 -0.14 1.80 22.46
CA LYS A 25 -0.84 0.66 23.09
C LYS A 25 -0.45 -0.68 22.44
N GLU A 26 -0.39 -0.74 21.12
CA GLU A 26 0.01 -1.98 20.43
C GLU A 26 1.48 -2.34 20.69
N MET A 27 2.40 -1.38 20.63
CA MET A 27 3.81 -1.62 20.98
C MET A 27 3.98 -2.06 22.44
N LYS A 28 3.22 -1.49 23.38
CA LYS A 28 3.27 -1.88 24.81
C LYS A 28 2.78 -3.31 25.06
N LYS A 29 1.82 -3.83 24.28
CA LYS A 29 1.42 -5.25 24.35
C LYS A 29 2.58 -6.18 23.96
N GLU A 30 3.36 -5.78 22.96
CA GLU A 30 4.53 -6.52 22.48
C GLU A 30 5.83 -6.22 23.26
N ALA A 31 5.80 -5.30 24.23
CA ALA A 31 6.98 -4.89 25.01
C ALA A 31 7.51 -5.96 25.99
N HIS A 32 6.87 -7.13 26.06
CA HIS A 32 7.46 -8.32 26.66
C HIS A 32 8.71 -8.79 25.89
N ARG A 33 8.83 -8.41 24.61
CA ARG A 33 10.02 -8.61 23.77
C ARG A 33 11.03 -7.49 24.01
N PRO A 34 12.31 -7.80 24.33
CA PRO A 34 13.32 -6.79 24.61
C PRO A 34 13.50 -5.75 23.50
N MET A 35 13.53 -6.20 22.24
CA MET A 35 13.69 -5.32 21.08
C MET A 35 12.54 -4.31 20.94
N THR A 36 11.29 -4.71 21.23
CA THR A 36 10.14 -3.80 21.20
C THR A 36 10.14 -2.82 22.34
N ARG A 37 10.51 -3.27 23.55
CA ARG A 37 10.66 -2.40 24.71
C ARG A 37 11.73 -1.34 24.48
N ASP A 38 12.89 -1.73 23.98
CA ASP A 38 14.00 -0.80 23.72
C ASP A 38 13.63 0.14 22.55
N ALA A 39 12.88 -0.31 21.55
CA ALA A 39 12.34 0.55 20.49
C ALA A 39 11.38 1.62 21.03
N LEU A 40 10.51 1.27 22.00
CA LEU A 40 9.66 2.22 22.71
C LEU A 40 10.46 3.27 23.46
N LEU A 41 11.53 2.86 24.17
CA LEU A 41 12.35 3.78 24.95
C LEU A 41 13.19 4.70 24.07
N GLN A 42 13.73 4.18 22.97
CA GLN A 42 14.40 5.02 21.99
C GLN A 42 13.42 5.98 21.31
N LEU A 43 12.18 5.56 21.06
CA LEU A 43 11.15 6.45 20.53
C LEU A 43 10.79 7.56 21.51
N GLU A 44 10.64 7.24 22.81
CA GLU A 44 10.43 8.24 23.86
C GLU A 44 11.58 9.26 23.85
N ARG A 45 12.83 8.79 23.80
CA ARG A 45 14.00 9.65 23.70
C ARG A 45 13.94 10.56 22.47
N SER A 46 13.50 10.04 21.32
CA SER A 46 13.26 10.84 20.12
C SER A 46 12.15 11.90 20.31
N TYR A 47 11.12 11.63 21.12
CA TYR A 47 10.10 12.62 21.48
C TYR A 47 10.67 13.70 22.41
N GLU A 48 11.52 13.33 23.38
CA GLU A 48 12.15 14.29 24.29
C GLU A 48 13.12 15.25 23.55
N GLU A 49 13.91 14.71 22.62
CA GLU A 49 14.98 15.45 21.94
C GLU A 49 14.58 16.04 20.57
N HIS A 50 13.40 15.67 20.07
CA HIS A 50 12.88 16.07 18.76
C HIS A 50 13.82 15.74 17.59
N LEU A 51 14.53 14.61 17.66
CA LEU A 51 15.44 14.14 16.62
C LEU A 51 15.43 12.62 16.48
N SER A 52 15.96 12.12 15.37
CA SER A 52 16.03 10.69 15.12
C SER A 52 17.29 10.07 15.73
N HIS A 53 17.12 9.02 16.53
CA HIS A 53 18.22 8.22 17.09
C HIS A 53 18.64 7.04 16.22
N TRP A 54 18.46 7.17 14.90
CA TRP A 54 18.84 6.15 13.95
C TRP A 54 19.97 6.65 13.06
N LYS A 55 21.07 5.90 13.01
CA LYS A 55 22.23 6.21 12.16
C LYS A 55 21.86 6.26 10.68
N HIS A 56 22.71 6.95 9.92
CA HIS A 56 22.61 6.99 8.47
C HIS A 56 22.88 5.62 7.85
N GLY A 57 21.92 5.15 7.04
CA GLY A 57 22.06 3.97 6.20
C GLY A 57 22.20 2.63 6.94
N GLY A 58 22.67 1.64 6.20
CA GLY A 58 22.87 0.25 6.63
C GLY A 58 22.75 -0.68 5.43
N LEU A 59 23.83 -1.39 5.10
CA LEU A 59 23.87 -2.34 3.98
C LEU A 59 23.85 -3.76 4.54
N VAL A 60 22.69 -4.38 4.45
CA VAL A 60 22.43 -5.76 4.86
C VAL A 60 21.44 -6.37 3.86
N GLY A 61 21.43 -7.69 3.75
CA GLY A 61 20.57 -8.39 2.80
C GLY A 61 20.75 -9.90 2.88
N VAL A 62 20.10 -10.60 1.95
CA VAL A 62 20.20 -12.05 1.78
C VAL A 62 21.07 -12.38 0.57
N MET A 63 21.75 -13.51 0.62
CA MET A 63 22.57 -13.99 -0.48
C MET A 63 21.72 -14.19 -1.74
N GLY A 64 22.21 -13.68 -2.86
CA GLY A 64 21.55 -13.77 -4.17
C GLY A 64 20.64 -12.58 -4.51
N TYR A 65 20.21 -11.77 -3.54
CA TYR A 65 19.43 -10.56 -3.75
C TYR A 65 20.23 -9.31 -3.37
N GLY A 66 20.06 -8.23 -4.13
CA GLY A 66 20.68 -6.93 -3.84
C GLY A 66 19.76 -5.94 -3.14
N GLY A 67 18.58 -6.39 -2.69
CA GLY A 67 17.57 -5.57 -2.01
C GLY A 67 16.56 -6.43 -1.23
N GLY A 68 15.57 -5.77 -0.63
CA GLY A 68 14.50 -6.39 0.17
C GLY A 68 14.62 -6.14 1.68
N VAL A 69 15.83 -5.84 2.16
CA VAL A 69 16.11 -5.52 3.58
C VAL A 69 16.65 -4.10 3.69
N ILE A 70 16.12 -3.32 4.64
CA ILE A 70 16.60 -1.97 4.96
C ILE A 70 17.37 -2.04 6.28
N GLY A 71 18.69 -1.92 6.19
CA GLY A 71 19.56 -1.83 7.37
C GLY A 71 19.30 -0.57 8.17
N ARG A 72 19.33 -0.70 9.50
CA ARG A 72 19.14 0.40 10.44
C ARG A 72 19.82 0.05 11.76
N TYR A 73 20.52 1.03 12.32
CA TYR A 73 21.29 0.90 13.55
C TYR A 73 20.99 2.07 14.47
N SER A 74 20.82 1.81 15.76
CA SER A 74 20.63 2.84 16.78
C SER A 74 21.93 3.62 17.02
N ASP A 75 21.83 4.93 17.28
CA ASP A 75 22.93 5.74 17.84
C ASP A 75 23.02 5.72 19.36
N LEU A 76 22.06 5.06 20.03
CA LEU A 76 22.00 4.84 21.47
C LEU A 76 22.16 3.35 21.83
N ALA A 77 22.93 2.60 21.04
CA ALA A 77 23.08 1.16 21.21
C ALA A 77 23.61 0.73 22.59
N ASP A 78 24.39 1.57 23.27
CA ASP A 78 24.86 1.29 24.64
C ASP A 78 23.73 1.40 25.68
N GLU A 79 22.75 2.27 25.45
CA GLU A 79 21.58 2.46 26.32
C GLU A 79 20.44 1.51 25.96
N PHE A 80 20.24 1.24 24.68
CA PHE A 80 19.16 0.43 24.11
C PHE A 80 19.72 -0.72 23.26
N PRO A 81 20.41 -1.69 23.87
CA PRO A 81 21.17 -2.71 23.15
C PRO A 81 20.29 -3.63 22.29
N ALA A 82 19.01 -3.85 22.64
CA ALA A 82 18.14 -4.72 21.86
C ALA A 82 17.70 -4.12 20.52
N VAL A 83 17.94 -2.82 20.29
CA VAL A 83 17.73 -2.12 19.01
C VAL A 83 19.03 -1.56 18.41
N ALA A 84 20.19 -2.04 18.88
CA ALA A 84 21.47 -1.76 18.25
C ALA A 84 21.41 -2.05 16.74
N GLU A 85 20.72 -3.14 16.36
CA GLU A 85 20.30 -3.47 15.00
C GLU A 85 18.77 -3.55 14.96
N PHE A 86 18.15 -2.91 13.97
CA PHE A 86 16.69 -2.87 13.85
C PHE A 86 16.25 -2.91 12.39
N HIS A 87 16.65 -3.97 11.69
CA HIS A 87 16.49 -4.09 10.25
C HIS A 87 15.04 -4.34 9.86
N THR A 88 14.64 -3.75 8.73
CA THR A 88 13.28 -3.88 8.21
C THR A 88 13.27 -4.81 7.00
N HIS A 89 12.40 -5.81 7.01
CA HIS A 89 12.21 -6.72 5.88
C HIS A 89 10.93 -6.38 5.14
N ARG A 90 11.03 -6.23 3.82
CA ARG A 90 9.88 -6.08 2.95
C ARG A 90 9.48 -7.46 2.45
N VAL A 91 8.29 -7.91 2.80
CA VAL A 91 7.72 -9.17 2.34
C VAL A 91 6.66 -8.86 1.28
N ASN A 92 6.79 -9.50 0.12
CA ASN A 92 5.95 -9.24 -1.03
C ASN A 92 4.50 -9.64 -0.74
N GLN A 93 3.55 -8.72 -0.93
CA GLN A 93 2.14 -8.93 -0.60
C GLN A 93 1.36 -9.59 -1.76
N PRO A 94 0.25 -10.31 -1.49
CA PRO A 94 -0.68 -10.73 -2.53
C PRO A 94 -1.34 -9.50 -3.19
N SER A 95 -1.65 -9.59 -4.49
CA SER A 95 -2.37 -8.54 -5.22
C SER A 95 -3.64 -8.11 -4.46
N ALA A 96 -3.83 -6.80 -4.34
CA ALA A 96 -4.96 -6.19 -3.63
C ALA A 96 -5.12 -6.56 -2.14
N TRP A 97 -4.06 -7.07 -1.49
CA TRP A 97 -4.00 -7.31 -0.05
C TRP A 97 -5.09 -8.25 0.50
N PHE A 98 -5.48 -9.27 -0.27
CA PHE A 98 -6.33 -10.34 0.23
C PHE A 98 -5.52 -11.37 1.00
N TYR A 99 -6.02 -11.75 2.18
CA TYR A 99 -5.38 -12.74 3.05
C TYR A 99 -6.40 -13.72 3.60
N THR A 100 -5.98 -14.97 3.79
CA THR A 100 -6.62 -15.88 4.74
C THR A 100 -6.03 -15.66 6.13
N SER A 101 -6.76 -16.03 7.18
CA SER A 101 -6.21 -15.96 8.53
C SER A 101 -5.01 -16.89 8.72
N ASP A 102 -4.98 -18.03 8.05
CA ASP A 102 -3.86 -18.98 8.07
C ASP A 102 -2.58 -18.39 7.46
N ALA A 103 -2.71 -17.63 6.36
CA ALA A 103 -1.59 -16.92 5.75
C ALA A 103 -0.98 -15.89 6.72
N LEU A 104 -1.83 -15.09 7.38
CA LEU A 104 -1.38 -14.11 8.37
C LEU A 104 -0.78 -14.76 9.61
N ARG A 105 -1.39 -15.82 10.14
CA ARG A 105 -0.82 -16.57 11.28
C ARG A 105 0.54 -17.17 10.95
N THR A 106 0.69 -17.74 9.75
CA THR A 106 1.99 -18.25 9.29
C THR A 106 3.06 -17.15 9.29
N LEU A 107 2.73 -15.97 8.78
CA LEU A 107 3.63 -14.81 8.78
C LEU A 107 3.96 -14.33 10.21
N CYS A 108 2.97 -14.28 11.11
CA CYS A 108 3.17 -13.96 12.52
C CYS A 108 4.09 -14.99 13.19
N ASP A 109 3.84 -16.29 13.01
CA ASP A 109 4.65 -17.36 13.61
C ASP A 109 6.11 -17.31 13.15
N ILE A 110 6.33 -16.96 11.87
CA ILE A 110 7.68 -16.73 11.33
C ILE A 110 8.30 -15.49 11.97
N TRP A 111 7.57 -14.37 11.99
CA TRP A 111 8.10 -13.11 12.50
C TRP A 111 8.40 -13.15 14.00
N ASP A 112 7.57 -13.82 14.77
CA ASP A 112 7.71 -13.99 16.22
C ASP A 112 8.99 -14.76 16.61
N ARG A 113 9.50 -15.63 15.72
CA ARG A 113 10.76 -16.35 15.91
C ARG A 113 11.99 -15.50 15.62
N HIS A 114 11.90 -14.59 14.66
CA HIS A 114 13.09 -13.94 14.06
C HIS A 114 13.18 -12.44 14.34
N GLY A 115 12.11 -11.80 14.82
CA GLY A 115 12.02 -10.35 14.90
C GLY A 115 11.35 -9.80 16.15
N SER A 116 11.05 -8.51 16.08
CA SER A 116 10.47 -7.73 17.17
C SER A 116 9.00 -8.05 17.47
N GLY A 117 8.29 -8.72 16.57
CA GLY A 117 6.82 -8.82 16.61
C GLY A 117 6.10 -7.58 16.07
N LEU A 118 6.80 -6.47 15.83
CA LEU A 118 6.22 -5.24 15.26
C LEU A 118 6.13 -5.33 13.73
N THR A 119 5.04 -4.81 13.18
CA THR A 119 4.84 -4.78 11.72
C THR A 119 4.27 -3.45 11.25
N ASN A 120 4.37 -3.18 9.95
CA ASN A 120 3.44 -2.27 9.28
C ASN A 120 2.62 -3.05 8.25
N MET A 121 1.30 -2.94 8.35
CA MET A 121 0.33 -3.55 7.44
C MET A 121 -0.46 -2.42 6.77
N HIS A 122 0.04 -1.82 5.70
CA HIS A 122 1.19 -2.19 4.85
C HIS A 122 2.14 -1.00 4.63
N GLY A 123 3.31 -1.25 4.04
CA GLY A 123 4.16 -0.19 3.52
C GLY A 123 3.51 0.54 2.35
N SER A 124 3.78 1.83 2.17
CA SER A 124 3.12 2.63 1.13
C SER A 124 3.41 2.16 -0.31
N THR A 125 4.42 1.32 -0.55
CA THR A 125 4.61 0.73 -1.88
C THR A 125 3.68 -0.47 -2.07
N GLY A 126 3.47 -1.26 -1.03
CA GLY A 126 2.53 -2.40 -0.99
C GLY A 126 2.95 -3.48 0.00
N ASP A 127 4.26 -3.59 0.25
CA ASP A 127 4.87 -4.68 1.02
C ASP A 127 4.29 -4.82 2.43
N ILE A 128 4.24 -6.05 2.92
CA ILE A 128 4.20 -6.32 4.35
C ILE A 128 5.55 -5.90 4.93
N VAL A 129 5.54 -5.21 6.07
CA VAL A 129 6.75 -4.71 6.70
C VAL A 129 6.96 -5.44 8.01
N PHE A 130 7.98 -6.26 8.09
CA PHE A 130 8.49 -6.82 9.34
C PHE A 130 9.54 -5.87 9.91
N LEU A 131 9.23 -5.26 11.05
CA LEU A 131 9.92 -4.07 11.55
C LEU A 131 10.84 -4.39 12.73
N GLY A 132 12.11 -4.63 12.44
CA GLY A 132 13.14 -4.81 13.48
C GLY A 132 13.55 -6.26 13.64
N SER A 133 14.74 -6.58 13.13
CA SER A 133 15.49 -7.79 13.44
C SER A 133 16.99 -7.45 13.53
N THR A 134 17.79 -8.43 13.93
CA THR A 134 19.24 -8.38 13.79
C THR A 134 19.70 -8.84 12.40
N THR A 135 20.96 -8.62 12.09
CA THR A 135 21.67 -9.12 10.89
C THR A 135 21.67 -10.64 10.86
N GLU A 136 21.93 -11.27 12.01
CA GLU A 136 22.00 -12.73 12.15
C GLU A 136 20.65 -13.42 11.85
N ALA A 137 19.53 -12.71 12.06
CA ALA A 137 18.20 -13.21 11.79
C ALA A 137 17.78 -13.12 10.31
N ILE A 138 18.52 -12.38 9.46
CA ILE A 138 18.11 -12.08 8.08
C ILE A 138 17.97 -13.36 7.24
N GLU A 139 19.01 -14.19 7.18
CA GLU A 139 19.02 -15.42 6.37
C GLU A 139 18.05 -16.49 6.93
N PRO A 140 17.99 -16.77 8.25
CA PRO A 140 17.00 -17.68 8.81
C PRO A 140 15.55 -17.25 8.54
N LEU A 141 15.25 -15.95 8.67
CA LEU A 141 13.93 -15.40 8.36
C LEU A 141 13.57 -15.64 6.89
N PHE A 142 14.50 -15.34 5.98
CA PHE A 142 14.28 -15.51 4.55
C PHE A 142 14.08 -16.98 4.16
N ALA A 143 14.83 -17.90 4.77
CA ALA A 143 14.65 -19.34 4.58
C ALA A 143 13.26 -19.82 5.03
N ASP A 144 12.77 -19.34 6.17
CA ASP A 144 11.43 -19.68 6.67
C ASP A 144 10.31 -19.07 5.80
N LEU A 145 10.47 -17.82 5.34
CA LEU A 145 9.52 -17.17 4.43
C LEU A 145 9.41 -17.93 3.10
N THR A 146 10.55 -18.21 2.47
CA THR A 146 10.58 -18.91 1.17
C THR A 146 10.02 -20.33 1.28
N LYS A 147 10.33 -21.05 2.36
CA LYS A 147 9.72 -22.36 2.66
C LYS A 147 8.20 -22.28 2.83
N ALA A 148 7.68 -21.16 3.33
CA ALA A 148 6.25 -20.89 3.46
C ALA A 148 5.61 -20.30 2.19
N GLY A 149 6.36 -20.16 1.08
CA GLY A 149 5.86 -19.64 -0.19
C GLY A 149 5.82 -18.11 -0.28
N TRP A 150 6.51 -17.41 0.62
CA TRP A 150 6.65 -15.96 0.61
C TRP A 150 8.03 -15.56 0.13
N ASP A 151 8.10 -14.45 -0.61
CA ASP A 151 9.37 -13.87 -1.04
C ASP A 151 9.51 -12.43 -0.55
N LEU A 152 10.72 -11.89 -0.60
CA LEU A 152 10.99 -10.50 -0.31
C LEU A 152 10.47 -9.58 -1.40
N GLY A 153 10.10 -8.38 -1.00
CA GLY A 153 9.80 -7.25 -1.88
C GLY A 153 11.05 -6.51 -2.34
N GLY A 154 10.85 -5.45 -3.13
CA GLY A 154 11.94 -4.68 -3.74
C GLY A 154 12.42 -3.46 -2.93
N SER A 155 13.74 -3.27 -2.86
CA SER A 155 14.38 -2.00 -2.44
C SER A 155 15.68 -1.73 -3.18
N GLY A 156 16.10 -0.47 -3.29
CA GLY A 156 17.31 -0.07 -4.04
C GLY A 156 16.99 0.51 -5.42
N SER A 157 17.97 0.46 -6.34
CA SER A 157 17.85 0.94 -7.73
C SER A 157 17.38 -0.19 -8.64
N ASN A 158 16.12 -0.58 -8.45
CA ASN A 158 15.49 -1.76 -9.03
C ASN A 158 14.00 -1.52 -9.27
N MET A 159 13.32 -2.52 -9.85
CA MET A 159 11.88 -2.59 -9.77
C MET A 159 11.47 -2.74 -8.30
N ARG A 160 10.51 -1.94 -7.87
CA ARG A 160 9.88 -2.09 -6.55
C ARG A 160 8.63 -2.92 -6.68
N THR A 161 8.19 -3.45 -5.55
CA THR A 161 6.98 -4.26 -5.43
C THR A 161 5.78 -3.57 -6.09
N PRO A 162 5.19 -4.18 -7.13
CA PRO A 162 3.97 -3.65 -7.71
C PRO A 162 2.79 -3.72 -6.75
N SER A 163 1.80 -2.87 -6.95
CA SER A 163 0.53 -2.98 -6.23
C SER A 163 -0.65 -2.57 -7.10
N CYS A 164 -1.84 -3.05 -6.76
CA CYS A 164 -3.06 -2.75 -7.51
C CYS A 164 -4.22 -2.38 -6.59
N CYS A 165 -5.27 -1.77 -7.15
CA CYS A 165 -6.54 -1.67 -6.45
C CYS A 165 -7.25 -3.05 -6.40
N VAL A 166 -8.42 -3.08 -5.75
CA VAL A 166 -9.24 -4.30 -5.60
C VAL A 166 -9.76 -4.87 -6.92
N GLY A 167 -9.73 -4.08 -8.00
CA GLY A 167 -10.04 -4.54 -9.35
C GLY A 167 -11.36 -5.31 -9.46
N PRO A 168 -11.43 -6.36 -10.30
CA PRO A 168 -12.66 -7.12 -10.51
C PRO A 168 -13.04 -7.99 -9.29
N ALA A 169 -12.17 -8.14 -8.28
CA ALA A 169 -12.48 -8.94 -7.10
C ALA A 169 -13.66 -8.36 -6.32
N ARG A 170 -13.84 -7.03 -6.32
CA ARG A 170 -14.94 -6.37 -5.59
C ARG A 170 -15.35 -4.99 -6.13
N CYS A 171 -15.02 -4.64 -7.36
CA CYS A 171 -15.44 -3.38 -7.97
C CYS A 171 -16.04 -3.61 -9.36
N GLU A 172 -17.27 -3.15 -9.54
CA GLU A 172 -18.04 -3.24 -10.78
C GLU A 172 -17.55 -2.29 -11.87
N TRP A 173 -16.65 -1.36 -11.54
CA TRP A 173 -16.06 -0.40 -12.48
C TRP A 173 -14.73 -0.87 -13.09
N ALA A 174 -14.22 -2.03 -12.67
CA ALA A 174 -12.94 -2.53 -13.15
C ALA A 174 -12.98 -2.80 -14.66
N CYS A 175 -12.12 -2.09 -15.41
CA CYS A 175 -12.00 -2.22 -16.85
C CYS A 175 -11.08 -3.38 -17.26
N TYR A 176 -10.24 -3.88 -16.37
CA TYR A 176 -9.40 -5.07 -16.60
C TYR A 176 -9.09 -5.76 -15.27
N ASP A 177 -8.49 -6.95 -15.33
CA ASP A 177 -8.05 -7.66 -14.12
C ASP A 177 -6.74 -7.07 -13.59
N THR A 178 -6.88 -6.16 -12.61
CA THR A 178 -5.71 -5.53 -11.98
C THR A 178 -4.92 -6.47 -11.09
N LEU A 179 -5.56 -7.51 -10.54
CA LEU A 179 -4.90 -8.45 -9.64
C LEU A 179 -3.98 -9.37 -10.44
N ASP A 180 -4.50 -9.90 -11.55
CA ASP A 180 -3.76 -10.74 -12.48
C ASP A 180 -2.60 -9.97 -13.13
N ALA A 181 -2.84 -8.74 -13.62
CA ALA A 181 -1.78 -7.89 -14.16
C ALA A 181 -0.66 -7.61 -13.13
N CYS A 182 -1.04 -7.27 -11.90
CA CYS A 182 -0.09 -7.03 -10.81
C CYS A 182 0.74 -8.29 -10.50
N TYR A 183 0.09 -9.45 -10.41
CA TYR A 183 0.76 -10.71 -10.13
C TYR A 183 1.71 -11.10 -11.26
N ASN A 184 1.24 -11.12 -12.52
CA ASN A 184 2.05 -11.52 -13.66
C ASN A 184 3.26 -10.60 -13.88
N ILE A 185 3.11 -9.28 -13.74
CA ILE A 185 4.24 -8.35 -13.83
C ILE A 185 5.23 -8.57 -12.69
N THR A 186 4.74 -8.85 -11.47
CA THR A 186 5.60 -9.18 -10.34
C THR A 186 6.40 -10.45 -10.60
N GLN A 187 5.76 -11.52 -11.10
CA GLN A 187 6.41 -12.80 -11.37
C GLN A 187 7.36 -12.76 -12.58
N HIS A 188 7.00 -12.03 -13.63
CA HIS A 188 7.80 -11.95 -14.85
C HIS A 188 9.14 -11.23 -14.61
N PHE A 189 9.14 -10.19 -13.78
CA PHE A 189 10.30 -9.33 -13.53
C PHE A 189 10.90 -9.53 -12.13
N GLN A 190 10.97 -10.79 -11.66
CA GLN A 190 11.60 -11.11 -10.37
C GLN A 190 13.09 -10.70 -10.32
N ASP A 191 13.83 -10.87 -11.42
CA ASP A 191 15.25 -10.48 -11.48
C ASP A 191 15.41 -8.97 -11.29
N GLU A 192 14.64 -8.17 -12.03
CA GLU A 192 14.58 -6.73 -11.93
C GLU A 192 14.13 -6.24 -10.56
N LEU A 193 13.34 -7.03 -9.83
CA LEU A 193 12.87 -6.70 -8.49
C LEU A 193 13.93 -7.02 -7.42
N HIS A 194 14.63 -8.15 -7.54
CA HIS A 194 15.56 -8.59 -6.51
C HIS A 194 17.02 -8.17 -6.73
N ARG A 195 17.43 -7.88 -7.98
CA ARG A 195 18.83 -7.59 -8.34
C ARG A 195 18.93 -6.19 -8.95
N PRO A 196 19.30 -5.16 -8.16
CA PRO A 196 19.39 -3.80 -8.65
C PRO A 196 20.40 -3.63 -9.78
N PHE A 197 19.90 -3.31 -10.98
CA PHE A 197 20.72 -2.96 -12.15
C PHE A 197 20.23 -1.70 -12.87
N PHE A 198 19.15 -1.08 -12.41
CA PHE A 198 18.63 0.16 -12.98
C PHE A 198 19.42 1.38 -12.51
N PRO A 199 19.39 2.50 -13.26
CA PRO A 199 19.96 3.77 -12.79
C PRO A 199 19.33 4.25 -11.48
N TYR A 200 18.03 3.98 -11.27
CA TYR A 200 17.33 4.28 -10.02
C TYR A 200 16.10 3.37 -9.84
N LYS A 201 15.29 3.63 -8.80
CA LYS A 201 14.06 2.88 -8.53
C LYS A 201 13.03 3.03 -9.65
N TYR A 202 12.27 1.96 -9.90
CA TYR A 202 11.14 1.96 -10.83
C TYR A 202 9.93 1.26 -10.20
N LYS A 203 8.72 1.81 -10.36
CA LYS A 203 7.49 1.30 -9.74
C LYS A 203 6.39 1.09 -10.75
N PHE A 204 5.66 -0.01 -10.60
CA PHE A 204 4.40 -0.28 -11.29
C PHE A 204 3.22 -0.15 -10.32
N LYS A 205 2.13 0.48 -10.76
CA LYS A 205 0.83 0.41 -10.08
C LYS A 205 -0.33 0.29 -11.05
N PHE A 206 -1.33 -0.51 -10.66
CA PHE A 206 -2.45 -0.92 -11.51
C PHE A 206 -3.78 -0.47 -10.91
N ALA A 207 -4.47 0.46 -11.57
CA ALA A 207 -5.80 0.92 -11.21
C ALA A 207 -6.84 0.45 -12.23
N GLY A 208 -7.97 -0.08 -11.77
CA GLY A 208 -9.00 -0.65 -12.64
C GLY A 208 -9.85 0.38 -13.39
N CYS A 209 -9.82 1.65 -12.97
CA CYS A 209 -10.54 2.76 -13.62
C CYS A 209 -9.91 4.11 -13.25
N PRO A 210 -10.35 5.23 -13.86
CA PRO A 210 -9.80 6.58 -13.61
C PRO A 210 -10.00 7.15 -12.20
N ASN A 211 -10.79 6.50 -11.32
CA ASN A 211 -10.80 6.84 -9.90
C ASN A 211 -9.45 6.56 -9.20
N ASP A 212 -8.59 5.74 -9.81
CA ASP A 212 -7.21 5.51 -9.39
C ASP A 212 -7.03 5.20 -7.89
N CYS A 213 -7.76 4.21 -7.36
CA CYS A 213 -7.78 3.91 -5.93
C CYS A 213 -6.44 3.47 -5.33
N VAL A 214 -5.45 3.13 -6.16
CA VAL A 214 -4.07 2.82 -5.71
C VAL A 214 -3.12 4.01 -5.89
N ALA A 215 -3.63 5.15 -6.34
CA ALA A 215 -2.93 6.39 -6.65
C ALA A 215 -1.71 6.15 -7.54
N SER A 216 -1.89 5.33 -8.59
CA SER A 216 -0.87 4.98 -9.57
C SER A 216 -0.28 6.25 -10.19
N ILE A 217 -1.12 7.15 -10.70
CA ILE A 217 -0.66 8.36 -11.41
C ILE A 217 0.23 9.26 -10.56
N ALA A 218 0.18 9.16 -9.23
CA ALA A 218 1.01 9.96 -8.33
C ALA A 218 2.22 9.20 -7.78
N ARG A 219 2.19 7.85 -7.75
CA ARG A 219 3.11 7.05 -6.92
C ARG A 219 3.83 5.92 -7.68
N SER A 220 3.69 5.85 -9.00
CA SER A 220 4.44 4.92 -9.85
C SER A 220 5.05 5.57 -11.08
N ASP A 221 6.29 5.16 -11.38
CA ASP A 221 6.98 5.50 -12.62
C ASP A 221 6.21 4.98 -13.85
N CYS A 222 5.51 3.84 -13.72
CA CYS A 222 4.57 3.30 -14.71
C CYS A 222 3.19 3.07 -14.09
N SER A 223 2.23 3.88 -14.50
CA SER A 223 0.86 3.86 -14.03
C SER A 223 -0.04 3.25 -15.09
N VAL A 224 -0.76 2.17 -14.76
CA VAL A 224 -1.68 1.48 -15.68
C VAL A 224 -3.10 1.69 -15.20
N ILE A 225 -3.87 2.54 -15.89
CA ILE A 225 -5.20 2.98 -15.45
C ILE A 225 -6.24 2.50 -16.44
N GLY A 226 -7.20 1.71 -15.95
CA GLY A 226 -8.24 1.10 -16.76
C GLY A 226 -9.15 2.13 -17.40
N VAL A 227 -9.55 1.88 -18.63
CA VAL A 227 -10.45 2.75 -19.41
C VAL A 227 -11.24 1.90 -20.41
N TRP A 228 -12.31 2.44 -20.96
CA TRP A 228 -13.09 1.83 -22.03
C TRP A 228 -13.09 2.74 -23.26
N LYS A 229 -13.30 2.20 -24.45
CA LYS A 229 -13.29 2.94 -25.70
C LYS A 229 -14.68 3.32 -26.17
N ASP A 230 -15.62 2.38 -26.07
CA ASP A 230 -17.01 2.50 -26.49
C ASP A 230 -17.85 3.36 -25.53
N ASP A 231 -19.17 3.27 -25.68
CA ASP A 231 -20.15 4.11 -25.00
C ASP A 231 -20.36 3.68 -23.54
N ILE A 232 -20.68 4.66 -22.69
CA ILE A 232 -21.20 4.39 -21.34
C ILE A 232 -22.50 3.62 -21.46
N GLN A 233 -22.64 2.57 -20.65
CA GLN A 233 -23.88 1.79 -20.60
C GLN A 233 -24.89 2.52 -19.71
N ILE A 234 -26.10 2.78 -20.22
CA ILE A 234 -27.15 3.52 -19.53
C ILE A 234 -28.38 2.64 -19.32
N ASN A 235 -28.83 2.53 -18.07
CA ASN A 235 -30.15 2.00 -17.74
C ASN A 235 -31.10 3.15 -17.38
N GLN A 236 -31.95 3.55 -18.33
CA GLN A 236 -32.85 4.69 -18.19
C GLN A 236 -33.88 4.53 -17.06
N GLU A 237 -34.35 3.31 -16.80
CA GLU A 237 -35.26 3.04 -15.69
C GLU A 237 -34.59 3.36 -14.35
N ARG A 238 -33.32 2.95 -14.20
CA ARG A 238 -32.52 3.24 -13.01
C ARG A 238 -32.18 4.72 -12.89
N VAL A 239 -31.94 5.43 -13.99
CA VAL A 239 -31.76 6.90 -13.95
C VAL A 239 -32.99 7.58 -13.31
N LYS A 240 -34.20 7.19 -13.72
CA LYS A 240 -35.45 7.72 -13.12
C LYS A 240 -35.61 7.35 -11.65
N GLU A 241 -35.12 6.18 -11.23
CA GLU A 241 -35.09 5.81 -9.81
C GLU A 241 -34.23 6.78 -8.99
N TYR A 242 -33.07 7.20 -9.51
CA TYR A 242 -32.21 8.22 -8.86
C TYR A 242 -32.91 9.57 -8.75
N GLU A 243 -33.54 10.05 -9.83
CA GLU A 243 -34.29 11.31 -9.81
C GLU A 243 -35.42 11.30 -8.77
N LYS A 244 -36.21 10.22 -8.75
CA LYS A 244 -37.29 10.03 -7.75
C LYS A 244 -36.77 9.93 -6.32
N ALA A 245 -35.54 9.43 -6.14
CA ALA A 245 -34.87 9.36 -4.85
C ALA A 245 -34.24 10.70 -4.41
N GLY A 246 -34.34 11.75 -5.24
CA GLY A 246 -33.94 13.11 -4.91
C GLY A 246 -32.60 13.56 -5.50
N THR A 247 -31.97 12.78 -6.37
CA THR A 247 -30.79 13.24 -7.13
C THR A 247 -31.22 14.25 -8.20
N ASP A 248 -30.69 15.47 -8.15
CA ASP A 248 -30.89 16.45 -9.22
C ASP A 248 -29.94 16.12 -10.38
N ILE A 249 -30.43 15.33 -11.35
CA ILE A 249 -29.60 14.87 -12.48
C ILE A 249 -29.00 16.05 -13.26
N ASN A 250 -29.76 17.14 -13.41
CA ASN A 250 -29.28 18.30 -14.15
C ASN A 250 -28.17 19.03 -13.38
N ALA A 251 -28.32 19.26 -12.08
CA ALA A 251 -27.31 19.96 -11.28
C ALA A 251 -26.10 19.07 -10.94
N GLU A 252 -26.34 17.82 -10.54
CA GLU A 252 -25.33 16.92 -9.96
C GLU A 252 -24.63 16.05 -11.00
N ALA A 253 -25.26 15.70 -12.13
CA ALA A 253 -24.62 14.93 -13.20
C ALA A 253 -24.23 15.82 -14.39
N CYS A 254 -25.20 16.30 -15.17
CA CYS A 254 -24.95 17.11 -16.37
C CYS A 254 -24.22 18.42 -16.03
N GLY A 255 -24.61 19.02 -14.90
CA GLY A 255 -24.11 20.24 -14.29
C GLY A 255 -22.65 20.18 -13.82
N LEU A 256 -22.12 18.98 -13.60
CA LEU A 256 -20.75 18.75 -13.13
C LEU A 256 -19.90 17.95 -14.13
N CYS A 257 -20.48 17.49 -15.25
CA CYS A 257 -19.74 16.86 -16.33
C CYS A 257 -18.71 17.85 -16.90
N PRO A 258 -17.40 17.52 -16.88
CA PRO A 258 -16.34 18.47 -17.22
C PRO A 258 -16.37 18.93 -18.68
N THR A 259 -16.90 18.10 -19.59
CA THR A 259 -17.04 18.43 -21.02
C THR A 259 -18.45 18.79 -21.44
N ARG A 260 -19.41 18.82 -20.51
CA ARG A 260 -20.83 19.13 -20.79
C ARG A 260 -21.45 18.23 -21.87
N CYS A 261 -21.01 16.98 -21.97
CA CYS A 261 -21.45 16.02 -22.99
C CYS A 261 -22.69 15.21 -22.56
N MET A 262 -23.50 15.69 -21.62
CA MET A 262 -24.66 14.98 -21.06
C MET A 262 -25.90 15.88 -21.07
N GLU A 263 -27.06 15.30 -21.39
CA GLU A 263 -28.35 15.99 -21.42
C GLU A 263 -29.44 15.15 -20.75
N TRP A 264 -30.25 15.78 -19.89
CA TRP A 264 -31.39 15.16 -19.21
C TRP A 264 -32.67 15.96 -19.47
N ASP A 265 -33.64 15.35 -20.16
CA ASP A 265 -34.91 16.00 -20.53
C ASP A 265 -36.05 15.76 -19.51
N GLY A 266 -35.76 15.11 -18.37
CA GLY A 266 -36.77 14.65 -17.40
C GLY A 266 -37.27 13.22 -17.63
N THR A 267 -36.86 12.58 -18.73
CA THR A 267 -37.26 11.21 -19.09
C THR A 267 -36.08 10.36 -19.55
N THR A 268 -35.15 10.92 -20.31
CA THR A 268 -34.04 10.22 -20.96
C THR A 268 -32.73 10.96 -20.69
N LEU A 269 -31.71 10.21 -20.26
CA LEU A 269 -30.35 10.70 -20.12
C LEU A 269 -29.56 10.31 -21.36
N ASP A 270 -29.10 11.30 -22.11
CA ASP A 270 -28.23 11.10 -23.26
C ASP A 270 -26.78 11.50 -22.91
N ILE A 271 -25.83 10.78 -23.50
CA ILE A 271 -24.39 11.05 -23.34
C ILE A 271 -23.72 11.02 -24.71
N ASP A 272 -23.17 12.15 -25.12
CA ASP A 272 -22.27 12.22 -26.27
C ASP A 272 -20.91 11.64 -25.87
N ASN A 273 -20.76 10.33 -26.09
CA ASN A 273 -19.54 9.60 -25.76
C ASN A 273 -18.32 10.08 -26.56
N SER A 274 -18.49 10.73 -27.72
CA SER A 274 -17.38 11.28 -28.50
C SER A 274 -16.69 12.45 -27.79
N ASN A 275 -17.43 13.18 -26.95
CA ASN A 275 -16.92 14.26 -26.11
C ASN A 275 -16.73 13.85 -24.63
N CYS A 276 -16.89 12.56 -24.31
CA CYS A 276 -16.70 12.05 -22.95
C CYS A 276 -15.21 11.79 -22.65
N VAL A 277 -14.68 12.44 -21.62
CA VAL A 277 -13.30 12.23 -21.13
C VAL A 277 -13.17 11.11 -20.08
N LYS A 278 -14.26 10.35 -19.85
CA LYS A 278 -14.28 9.16 -18.99
C LYS A 278 -13.82 9.44 -17.55
N CYS A 279 -14.18 10.60 -17.01
CA CYS A 279 -13.77 11.07 -15.68
C CYS A 279 -14.43 10.34 -14.49
N MET A 280 -15.25 9.33 -14.74
CA MET A 280 -16.03 8.54 -13.75
C MET A 280 -17.14 9.27 -12.99
N HIS A 281 -17.22 10.61 -12.98
CA HIS A 281 -18.17 11.37 -12.15
C HIS A 281 -19.62 10.86 -12.21
N CYS A 282 -20.21 10.78 -13.42
CA CYS A 282 -21.58 10.32 -13.58
C CYS A 282 -21.78 8.85 -13.15
N ILE A 283 -20.80 7.98 -13.40
CA ILE A 283 -20.82 6.58 -12.97
C ILE A 283 -20.72 6.48 -11.44
N ASN A 284 -19.88 7.31 -10.80
CA ASN A 284 -19.73 7.36 -9.35
C ASN A 284 -21.03 7.83 -8.68
N LEU A 285 -21.73 8.80 -9.28
CA LEU A 285 -23.00 9.32 -8.79
C LEU A 285 -24.13 8.29 -8.92
N MET A 286 -24.22 7.61 -10.08
CA MET A 286 -25.33 6.71 -10.40
C MET A 286 -24.87 5.28 -10.78
N PRO A 287 -24.17 4.54 -9.89
CA PRO A 287 -23.52 3.27 -10.25
C PRO A 287 -24.49 2.13 -10.60
N LYS A 288 -25.76 2.23 -10.19
CA LYS A 288 -26.80 1.26 -10.59
C LYS A 288 -27.34 1.54 -12.00
N ALA A 289 -27.19 2.76 -12.50
CA ALA A 289 -27.72 3.19 -13.78
C ALA A 289 -26.64 3.28 -14.87
N LEU A 290 -25.43 3.71 -14.51
CA LEU A 290 -24.33 3.97 -15.43
C LEU A 290 -23.15 3.03 -15.17
N LYS A 291 -22.57 2.49 -16.23
CA LYS A 291 -21.37 1.62 -16.15
C LYS A 291 -20.35 1.96 -17.23
N PRO A 292 -19.06 1.66 -17.00
CA PRO A 292 -18.06 1.66 -18.06
C PRO A 292 -18.51 0.85 -19.27
N GLY A 293 -18.08 1.24 -20.46
CA GLY A 293 -18.32 0.48 -21.71
C GLY A 293 -17.74 -0.94 -21.69
N ASN A 294 -17.99 -1.68 -22.77
CA ASN A 294 -17.61 -3.08 -22.92
C ASN A 294 -16.27 -3.27 -23.63
N GLU A 295 -15.86 -2.35 -24.52
CA GLU A 295 -14.55 -2.35 -25.18
C GLU A 295 -13.49 -1.78 -24.22
N ARG A 296 -12.97 -2.62 -23.34
CA ARG A 296 -12.11 -2.21 -22.22
C ARG A 296 -10.62 -2.41 -22.49
N GLY A 297 -9.82 -1.62 -21.81
CA GLY A 297 -8.35 -1.68 -21.81
C GLY A 297 -7.78 -0.79 -20.70
N ALA A 298 -6.58 -0.25 -20.93
CA ALA A 298 -5.94 0.68 -20.00
C ALA A 298 -5.10 1.73 -20.73
N THR A 299 -4.92 2.87 -20.08
CA THR A 299 -3.95 3.91 -20.43
C THR A 299 -2.69 3.72 -19.60
N ILE A 300 -1.52 3.85 -20.23
CA ILE A 300 -0.22 3.84 -19.55
C ILE A 300 0.29 5.28 -19.43
N LEU A 301 0.57 5.73 -18.21
CA LEU A 301 1.15 7.04 -17.92
C LEU A 301 2.51 6.87 -17.21
N ILE A 302 3.52 7.62 -17.65
CA ILE A 302 4.91 7.43 -17.25
C ILE A 302 5.48 8.68 -16.55
N GLY A 303 6.34 8.46 -15.55
CA GLY A 303 7.25 9.49 -15.03
C GLY A 303 6.89 10.09 -13.68
N SER A 304 5.86 9.57 -13.00
CA SER A 304 5.44 10.12 -11.71
C SER A 304 6.47 9.86 -10.62
N LYS A 305 6.83 10.92 -9.90
CA LYS A 305 7.79 10.93 -8.79
C LYS A 305 7.34 11.93 -7.73
N ALA A 306 7.87 11.79 -6.52
CA ALA A 306 7.78 12.86 -5.54
C ALA A 306 8.37 14.18 -6.12
N PRO A 307 7.85 15.35 -5.73
CA PRO A 307 8.38 16.64 -6.15
C PRO A 307 9.89 16.73 -5.87
#